data_AF-A0A9P1GXL4-F1
#
_entry.id   AF-A0A9P1GXL4-F1
#
_cell.length_a   1.000
_cell.length_b   1.000
_cell.length_c   1.000
_cell.angle_alpha   90.00
_cell.angle_beta   90.00
_cell.angle_gamma   90.00
#
_symmetry.space_group_name_H-M   'P 1'
#
loop_
_entity.id
_entity.type
_entity.pdbx_description
1 polymer ?
#
loop_
_entity_poly.entity_id
_entity_poly.type
_entity_poly.pdbx_seq_one_letter_code
_entity_poly.pdbx_strand_id
1 'polypeptide(L)'
;MSRRPAKGEYIETDTGNKVARKAILVGTQNIMLGGKSVIQPEAMIRGDLVRSQPSSGSLLRPPGRLFKGVYSHMPLRMGDHVFVGERTAVRAASIGSHVHIGHNVVIGEFAIIKDYVKILDNTVVPPTW
;
A
#
# COMPACT_ATOMS: atom_id res chain seq x y z
N MET A 1 -1.47 -24.97 34.52
CA MET A 1 -2.05 -23.74 33.93
C MET A 1 -1.42 -23.52 32.56
N SER A 2 -2.19 -23.70 31.48
CA SER A 2 -1.71 -23.50 30.11
C SER A 2 -1.52 -22.00 29.87
N ARG A 3 -0.26 -21.54 29.80
CA ARG A 3 0.06 -20.18 29.37
C ARG A 3 -0.30 -20.07 27.89
N ARG A 4 -1.36 -19.33 27.58
CA ARG A 4 -1.63 -18.88 26.21
C ARG A 4 -0.36 -18.20 25.69
N PRO A 5 0.19 -18.61 24.54
CA PRO A 5 1.36 -17.94 23.98
C PRO A 5 1.01 -16.46 23.78
N ALA A 6 1.92 -15.57 24.15
CA ALA A 6 1.78 -14.16 23.90
C ALA A 6 1.53 -13.97 22.39
N LYS A 7 0.48 -13.24 22.02
CA LYS A 7 0.23 -12.91 20.62
C LYS A 7 1.46 -12.17 20.10
N GLY A 8 2.22 -12.77 19.19
CA GLY A 8 3.41 -12.16 18.60
C GLY A 8 3.10 -10.81 17.95
N GLU A 9 4.11 -9.95 17.79
CA GLU A 9 3.96 -8.57 17.30
C GLU A 9 3.49 -8.48 15.84
N TYR A 10 3.70 -9.55 15.07
CA TYR A 10 3.29 -9.68 13.68
C TYR A 10 2.16 -10.69 13.51
N ILE A 11 1.37 -10.46 12.48
CA ILE A 11 0.44 -11.42 11.88
C ILE A 11 1.18 -12.03 10.70
N GLU A 12 1.29 -13.36 10.67
CA GLU A 12 1.83 -14.08 9.53
C GLU A 12 0.67 -14.60 8.67
N THR A 13 0.77 -14.42 7.35
CA THR A 13 -0.19 -14.97 6.38
C THR A 13 0.32 -16.29 5.80
N ASP A 14 -0.57 -17.08 5.21
CA ASP A 14 -0.21 -18.36 4.57
C ASP A 14 0.80 -18.18 3.40
N THR A 15 0.80 -16.98 2.79
CA THR A 15 1.75 -16.57 1.75
C THR A 15 3.10 -16.09 2.31
N GLY A 16 3.31 -16.15 3.63
CA GLY A 16 4.55 -15.79 4.30
C GLY A 16 4.72 -14.29 4.56
N ASN A 17 3.67 -13.47 4.44
CA ASN A 17 3.76 -12.05 4.78
C ASN A 17 3.78 -11.85 6.28
N LYS A 18 4.51 -10.83 6.74
CA LYS A 18 4.54 -10.42 8.15
C LYS A 18 4.00 -9.01 8.28
N VAL A 19 2.82 -8.87 8.86
CA VAL A 19 2.16 -7.58 9.05
C VAL A 19 2.16 -7.22 10.52
N ALA A 20 2.83 -6.12 10.89
CA ALA A 20 2.82 -5.65 12.28
C ALA A 20 1.39 -5.34 12.73
N ARG A 21 1.03 -5.72 13.96
CA ARG A 21 -0.31 -5.44 14.52
C ARG A 21 -0.61 -3.95 14.68
N LYS A 22 0.42 -3.12 14.72
CA LYS A 22 0.34 -1.66 14.79
C LYS A 22 0.31 -0.99 13.41
N ALA A 23 0.36 -1.76 12.31
CA ALA A 23 0.21 -1.21 10.97
C ALA A 23 -1.25 -0.83 10.71
N ILE A 24 -1.47 0.22 9.92
CA ILE A 24 -2.79 0.74 9.57
C ILE A 24 -3.04 0.42 8.09
N LEU A 25 -3.96 -0.51 7.84
CA LEU A 25 -4.38 -0.88 6.49
C LEU A 25 -5.79 -0.34 6.24
N VAL A 26 -5.94 0.53 5.24
CA VAL A 26 -7.23 1.13 4.86
C VAL A 26 -7.67 0.58 3.51
N GLY A 27 -8.93 0.17 3.40
CA GLY A 27 -9.45 -0.41 2.16
C GLY A 27 -8.82 -1.77 1.85
N THR A 28 -8.71 -2.64 2.86
CA THR A 28 -8.07 -3.97 2.75
C THR A 28 -8.64 -4.84 1.63
N GLN A 29 -9.93 -4.69 1.29
CA GLN A 29 -10.57 -5.33 0.13
C GLN A 29 -9.92 -4.98 -1.22
N ASN A 30 -9.13 -3.92 -1.25
CA ASN A 30 -8.41 -3.40 -2.41
C ASN A 30 -6.89 -3.50 -2.23
N ILE A 31 -6.37 -4.22 -1.22
CA ILE A 31 -4.92 -4.40 -1.03
C ILE A 31 -4.58 -5.84 -1.39
N MET A 32 -3.74 -6.01 -2.41
CA MET A 32 -3.14 -7.29 -2.78
C MET A 32 -1.68 -7.29 -2.35
N LEU A 33 -1.34 -8.16 -1.40
CA LEU A 33 0.03 -8.40 -0.97
C LEU A 33 0.56 -9.64 -1.68
N GLY A 34 1.71 -9.52 -2.34
CA GLY A 34 2.54 -10.66 -2.74
C GLY A 34 3.01 -11.45 -1.52
N GLY A 35 3.78 -12.52 -1.73
CA GLY A 35 4.32 -13.35 -0.66
C GLY A 35 5.60 -12.80 -0.04
N LYS A 36 5.90 -13.23 1.20
CA LYS A 36 7.15 -12.92 1.93
C LYS A 36 7.45 -11.42 2.12
N SER A 37 6.42 -10.59 2.11
CA SER A 37 6.53 -9.14 2.34
C SER A 37 6.36 -8.80 3.82
N VAL A 38 7.04 -7.74 4.28
CA VAL A 38 7.07 -7.30 5.68
C VAL A 38 6.58 -5.86 5.79
N ILE A 39 5.57 -5.65 6.63
CA ILE A 39 5.00 -4.34 6.94
C ILE A 39 5.30 -4.01 8.40
N GLN A 40 6.09 -2.97 8.63
CA GLN A 40 6.53 -2.56 9.96
C GLN A 40 5.44 -1.85 10.78
N PRO A 41 5.61 -1.75 12.11
CA PRO A 41 4.72 -0.96 12.97
C PRO A 41 4.55 0.47 12.45
N GLU A 42 3.37 1.05 12.67
CA GLU A 42 3.05 2.44 12.32
C GLU A 42 3.08 2.74 10.81
N ALA A 43 3.37 1.75 9.95
CA ALA A 43 3.20 1.89 8.51
C ALA A 43 1.71 2.00 8.16
N MET A 44 1.38 2.93 7.26
CA MET A 44 0.03 3.13 6.74
C MET A 44 -0.02 2.75 5.27
N ILE A 45 -0.90 1.82 4.90
CA ILE A 45 -1.14 1.43 3.51
C ILE A 45 -2.60 1.70 3.15
N ARG A 46 -2.82 2.44 2.06
CA ARG A 46 -4.15 2.82 1.58
C ARG A 46 -4.47 2.18 0.24
N GLY A 47 -5.44 1.27 0.22
CA GLY A 47 -6.05 0.70 -0.98
C GLY A 47 -7.37 1.38 -1.38
N ASP A 48 -7.80 2.42 -0.67
CA ASP A 48 -9.05 3.15 -0.91
C ASP A 48 -8.87 4.37 -1.83
N LEU A 49 -7.79 4.43 -2.62
CA LEU A 49 -7.49 5.59 -3.46
C LEU A 49 -8.38 5.66 -4.72
N VAL A 50 -8.80 6.88 -5.05
CA VAL A 50 -9.61 7.20 -6.24
C VAL A 50 -8.79 8.05 -7.21
N ARG A 51 -8.56 7.56 -8.43
CA ARG A 51 -7.80 8.32 -9.44
C ARG A 51 -8.70 9.39 -10.04
N SER A 52 -8.54 10.63 -9.61
CA SER A 52 -9.13 11.78 -10.31
C SER A 52 -8.30 12.05 -11.56
N GLN A 53 -8.85 11.85 -12.75
CA GLN A 53 -8.18 12.25 -14.00
C GLN A 53 -8.07 13.79 -14.05
N PRO A 54 -6.94 14.36 -14.49
CA PRO A 54 -6.85 15.80 -14.75
C PRO A 54 -7.72 16.14 -15.96
N SER A 55 -8.90 16.73 -15.73
CA SER A 55 -9.72 17.29 -16.81
C SER A 55 -9.11 18.62 -17.26
N SER A 56 -8.35 18.60 -18.35
CA SER A 56 -7.94 19.82 -19.04
C SER A 56 -9.17 20.52 -19.63
N GLY A 57 -9.66 21.55 -18.94
CA GLY A 57 -10.64 22.50 -19.46
C GLY A 57 -12.04 21.94 -19.69
N SER A 58 -13.03 22.56 -19.07
CA SER A 58 -14.47 22.23 -19.07
C SER A 58 -14.87 21.01 -18.23
N LEU A 59 -15.89 21.24 -17.42
CA LEU A 59 -16.51 20.31 -16.48
C LEU A 59 -17.28 19.23 -17.27
N LEU A 60 -16.55 18.33 -17.92
CA LEU A 60 -17.09 17.05 -18.37
C LEU A 60 -16.79 16.05 -17.26
N ARG A 61 -17.80 15.75 -16.45
CA ARG A 61 -17.75 14.58 -15.56
C ARG A 61 -17.42 13.37 -16.45
N PRO A 62 -16.23 12.75 -16.33
CA PRO A 62 -15.90 11.60 -17.16
C PRO A 62 -16.93 10.51 -16.86
N PRO A 63 -17.34 9.68 -17.83
CA PRO A 63 -18.13 8.51 -17.52
C PRO A 63 -17.26 7.63 -16.62
N GLY A 64 -17.47 7.73 -15.30
CA GLY A 64 -17.04 6.69 -14.39
C GLY A 64 -17.63 5.40 -14.92
N ARG A 65 -16.83 4.33 -14.98
CA ARG A 65 -17.41 3.03 -15.28
C ARG A 65 -18.31 2.67 -14.10
N LEU A 66 -19.57 3.02 -14.23
CA LEU A 66 -20.62 2.83 -13.26
C LEU A 66 -20.97 1.34 -13.30
N PHE A 67 -20.16 0.51 -12.64
CA PHE A 67 -20.55 -0.87 -12.45
C PHE A 67 -21.57 -0.89 -11.31
N LYS A 68 -22.86 -0.85 -11.68
CA LYS A 68 -24.02 -0.85 -10.77
C LYS A 68 -24.04 0.28 -9.72
N GLY A 69 -23.65 1.51 -10.09
CA GLY A 69 -23.80 2.67 -9.20
C GLY A 69 -22.74 2.84 -8.11
N VAL A 70 -21.66 2.04 -8.12
CA VAL A 70 -20.62 2.07 -7.10
C VAL A 70 -19.33 2.66 -7.64
N TYR A 71 -18.76 3.64 -6.91
CA TYR A 71 -17.42 4.17 -7.20
C TYR A 71 -16.38 3.06 -6.98
N SER A 72 -15.55 2.80 -7.99
CA SER A 72 -14.52 1.78 -7.92
C SER A 72 -13.20 2.38 -7.47
N HIS A 73 -12.70 1.91 -6.33
CA HIS A 73 -11.33 2.18 -5.89
C HIS A 73 -10.33 1.40 -6.74
N MET A 74 -9.11 1.93 -6.87
CA MET A 74 -8.03 1.19 -7.51
C MET A 74 -7.39 0.28 -6.46
N PRO A 75 -7.22 -1.02 -6.74
CA PRO A 75 -6.49 -1.87 -5.83
C PRO A 75 -5.01 -1.52 -5.80
N LEU A 76 -4.44 -1.40 -4.60
CA LEU A 76 -3.00 -1.36 -4.38
C LEU A 76 -2.44 -2.77 -4.59
N ARG A 77 -1.51 -2.90 -5.54
CA ARG A 77 -0.77 -4.15 -5.76
C ARG A 77 0.64 -4.03 -5.20
N MET A 78 1.03 -4.98 -4.36
CA MET A 78 2.38 -5.10 -3.84
C MET A 78 2.96 -6.45 -4.27
N GLY A 79 4.17 -6.44 -4.81
CA GLY A 79 4.88 -7.65 -5.21
C GLY A 79 5.39 -8.49 -4.04
N ASP A 80 6.24 -9.45 -4.38
CA ASP A 80 6.87 -10.34 -3.41
C ASP A 80 8.13 -9.69 -2.81
N HIS A 81 8.47 -10.08 -1.58
CA HIS A 81 9.68 -9.60 -0.89
C HIS A 81 9.74 -8.07 -0.78
N VAL A 82 8.61 -7.44 -0.46
CA VAL A 82 8.54 -6.00 -0.22
C VAL A 82 8.74 -5.72 1.27
N PHE A 83 9.63 -4.81 1.59
CA PHE A 83 9.83 -4.31 2.94
C PHE A 83 9.28 -2.88 3.05
N VAL A 84 8.42 -2.63 4.03
CA VAL A 84 7.88 -1.30 4.33
C VAL A 84 8.31 -0.90 5.73
N GLY A 85 9.20 0.10 5.84
CA GLY A 85 9.71 0.64 7.10
C GLY A 85 8.65 1.31 7.99
N GLU A 86 9.02 1.56 9.23
CA GLU A 86 8.13 2.20 10.22
C GLU A 86 7.75 3.61 9.80
N ARG A 87 6.57 4.07 10.24
CA ARG A 87 6.06 5.44 10.00
C ARG A 87 5.99 5.83 8.52
N THR A 88 5.97 4.83 7.63
CA THR A 88 5.90 5.06 6.20
C THR A 88 4.44 5.06 5.73
N ALA A 89 4.09 6.03 4.91
CA ALA A 89 2.78 6.14 4.29
C ALA A 89 2.86 5.72 2.81
N VAL A 90 2.14 4.66 2.46
CA VAL A 90 2.09 4.09 1.11
C VAL A 90 0.74 4.39 0.47
N ARG A 91 0.76 5.23 -0.57
CA ARG A 91 -0.40 5.56 -1.41
C ARG A 91 -0.17 5.21 -2.90
N ALA A 92 0.70 4.24 -3.15
CA ALA A 92 1.05 3.78 -4.49
C ALA A 92 -0.10 3.06 -5.20
N ALA A 93 -0.16 3.17 -6.52
CA ALA A 93 -1.00 2.29 -7.34
C ALA A 93 -0.42 0.87 -7.41
N SER A 94 0.91 0.79 -7.48
CA SER A 94 1.63 -0.48 -7.51
C SER A 94 3.04 -0.37 -6.94
N ILE A 95 3.45 -1.42 -6.23
CA ILE A 95 4.81 -1.66 -5.77
C ILE A 95 5.27 -2.99 -6.36
N GLY A 96 6.39 -2.97 -7.05
CA GLY A 96 7.03 -4.15 -7.64
C GLY A 96 7.56 -5.14 -6.61
N SER A 97 8.26 -6.16 -7.09
CA SER A 97 8.90 -7.17 -6.26
C SER A 97 10.32 -6.75 -5.86
N HIS A 98 10.82 -7.28 -4.74
CA HIS A 98 12.15 -6.96 -4.20
C HIS A 98 12.35 -5.46 -3.94
N VAL A 99 11.31 -4.80 -3.45
CA VAL A 99 11.35 -3.37 -3.12
C VAL A 99 11.64 -3.18 -1.64
N HIS A 100 12.57 -2.28 -1.33
CA HIS A 100 12.86 -1.87 0.04
C HIS A 100 12.44 -0.42 0.25
N ILE A 101 11.47 -0.18 1.11
CA ILE A 101 11.02 1.15 1.50
C ILE A 101 11.50 1.43 2.91
N GLY A 102 12.30 2.48 3.06
CA GLY A 102 12.84 2.94 4.34
C GLY A 102 11.78 3.44 5.32
N HIS A 103 12.26 4.02 6.41
CA HIS A 103 11.47 4.57 7.51
C HIS A 103 11.07 6.01 7.23
N ASN A 104 9.91 6.43 7.75
CA ASN A 104 9.42 7.80 7.61
C ASN A 104 9.33 8.25 6.13
N VAL A 105 8.99 7.31 5.24
CA VAL A 105 8.84 7.58 3.81
C VAL A 105 7.40 7.98 3.50
N VAL A 106 7.21 8.91 2.58
CA VAL A 106 5.89 9.27 2.03
C VAL A 106 5.86 8.92 0.56
N ILE A 107 5.01 7.96 0.19
CA ILE A 107 4.75 7.64 -1.21
C ILE A 107 3.44 8.28 -1.63
N GLY A 108 3.53 9.18 -2.62
CA GLY A 108 2.42 9.93 -3.17
C GLY A 108 1.35 9.06 -3.82
N GLU A 109 0.19 9.66 -4.00
CA GLU A 109 -0.97 9.03 -4.63
C GLU A 109 -0.63 8.54 -6.05
N PHE A 110 -1.02 7.30 -6.35
CA PHE A 110 -0.82 6.68 -7.65
C PHE A 110 0.65 6.59 -8.10
N ALA A 111 1.60 6.69 -7.17
CA ALA A 111 2.99 6.38 -7.46
C ALA A 111 3.11 4.92 -7.93
N ILE A 112 4.04 4.68 -8.85
CA ILE A 112 4.38 3.35 -9.36
C ILE A 112 5.83 3.09 -8.97
N ILE A 113 6.04 2.16 -8.04
CA ILE A 113 7.37 1.71 -7.65
C ILE A 113 7.67 0.42 -8.41
N LYS A 114 8.75 0.41 -9.19
CA LYS A 114 9.18 -0.74 -9.99
C LYS A 114 9.92 -1.78 -9.16
N ASP A 115 10.18 -2.93 -9.76
CA ASP A 115 10.96 -4.00 -9.14
C ASP A 115 12.40 -3.55 -8.80
N TYR A 116 12.99 -4.15 -7.77
CA TYR A 116 14.38 -3.90 -7.34
C TYR A 116 14.67 -2.44 -6.95
N VAL A 117 13.64 -1.69 -6.54
CA VAL A 117 13.79 -0.31 -6.10
C VAL A 117 14.07 -0.25 -4.60
N LYS A 118 14.99 0.63 -4.20
CA LYS A 118 15.21 1.01 -2.81
C LYS A 118 14.85 2.49 -2.62
N ILE A 119 13.92 2.77 -1.71
CA ILE A 119 13.57 4.11 -1.25
C ILE A 119 14.21 4.30 0.11
N LEU A 120 15.00 5.35 0.26
CA LEU A 120 15.74 5.61 1.50
C LEU A 120 14.85 6.24 2.56
N ASP A 121 15.30 6.17 3.81
CA ASP A 121 14.61 6.79 4.94
C ASP A 121 14.36 8.29 4.69
N ASN A 122 13.25 8.81 5.21
CA ASN A 122 12.85 10.22 5.10
C ASN A 122 12.62 10.72 3.66
N THR A 123 12.44 9.81 2.70
CA THR A 123 12.19 10.18 1.31
C THR A 123 10.72 10.50 1.08
N VAL A 124 10.46 11.49 0.22
CA VAL A 124 9.13 11.76 -0.34
C VAL A 124 9.14 11.41 -1.82
N VAL A 125 8.32 10.44 -2.22
CA VAL A 125 8.02 10.16 -3.63
C VAL A 125 6.76 10.93 -4.00
N PRO A 126 6.81 11.88 -4.95
CA PRO A 126 5.65 12.67 -5.33
C PRO A 126 4.57 11.81 -6.03
N PRO A 127 3.31 12.28 -6.03
CA PRO A 127 2.23 11.63 -6.77
C PRO A 127 2.47 11.68 -8.29
N THR A 128 1.88 10.71 -9.01
CA THR A 128 1.81 10.72 -10.48
C THR A 128 0.53 11.43 -10.91
N TRP A 129 0.63 12.32 -11.89
CA TRP A 129 -0.42 13.29 -12.28
C TRP A 129 -1.38 12.64 -13.29
#